data_AF-A0A356ZWX6-F1
#
_entry.id   AF-A0A356ZWX6-F1
#
_cell.length_a   1.000
_cell.length_b   1.000
_cell.length_c   1.000
_cell.angle_alpha   90.00
_cell.angle_beta   90.00
_cell.angle_gamma   90.00
#
_symmetry.space_group_name_H-M   'P 1'
#
loop_
_entity.id
_entity.type
_entity.pdbx_description
1 polymer ?
#
loop_
_entity_poly.entity_id
_entity_poly.type
_entity_poly.pdbx_seq_one_letter_code
_entity_poly.pdbx_strand_id
1 'polypeptide(L)'
;GTRYHTLAVGENYSVLLLTLETGRTHQIRVHVSAMGHAVAGDPLYGPPSGPNSGQLLHAMRLSFPHPLTGEPLCFWRFPPRDWRDFPLSGGRNVQITNQDVFGPDDLSCPSLGTRTFLTHALGFVL
;
A
#
# COMPACT_ATOMS: atom_id res chain seq x y z
N GLY A 1 14.47 -1.65 -1.90
CA GLY A 1 13.64 -1.41 -3.09
C GLY A 1 12.17 -1.33 -2.72
N THR A 2 11.32 -1.18 -3.74
CA THR A 2 9.85 -1.23 -3.62
C THR A 2 9.36 -2.31 -4.55
N ARG A 3 8.68 -3.32 -4.01
CA ARG A 3 7.97 -4.33 -4.82
C ARG A 3 6.50 -3.97 -4.86
N TYR A 4 5.81 -4.37 -5.92
CA TYR A 4 4.37 -4.17 -6.03
C TYR A 4 3.69 -5.40 -6.59
N HIS A 5 2.42 -5.55 -6.24
CA HIS A 5 1.50 -6.53 -6.79
C HIS A 5 0.19 -5.83 -7.13
N THR A 6 -0.32 -6.06 -8.34
CA THR A 6 -1.56 -5.42 -8.80
C THR A 6 -2.76 -6.22 -8.31
N LEU A 7 -3.58 -5.60 -7.46
CA LEU A 7 -4.81 -6.20 -6.91
C LEU A 7 -6.01 -6.01 -7.84
N ALA A 8 -6.09 -4.84 -8.49
CA ALA A 8 -7.17 -4.52 -9.41
C ALA A 8 -6.70 -3.53 -10.48
N VAL A 9 -7.31 -3.62 -11.65
CA VAL A 9 -7.10 -2.69 -12.77
C VAL A 9 -8.47 -2.18 -13.19
N GLY A 10 -8.64 -0.87 -13.17
CA GLY A 10 -9.75 -0.13 -13.78
C GLY A 10 -9.28 0.66 -14.99
N GLU A 11 -10.20 1.41 -15.60
CA GLU A 11 -9.89 2.21 -16.81
C GLU A 11 -8.96 3.39 -16.51
N ASN A 12 -9.14 4.04 -15.37
CA ASN A 12 -8.39 5.25 -14.99
C ASN A 12 -7.43 5.03 -13.82
N TYR A 13 -7.58 3.92 -13.09
CA TYR A 13 -6.81 3.66 -11.88
C TYR A 13 -6.52 2.18 -11.71
N SER A 14 -5.36 1.86 -11.15
CA SER A 14 -5.00 0.53 -10.67
C SER A 14 -4.75 0.54 -9.17
N VAL A 15 -5.08 -0.57 -8.51
CA VAL A 15 -4.84 -0.77 -7.08
C VAL A 15 -3.62 -1.64 -6.91
N LEU A 16 -2.61 -1.12 -6.21
CA LEU A 16 -1.36 -1.80 -5.95
C LEU A 16 -1.20 -2.10 -4.46
N LEU A 17 -0.82 -3.33 -4.15
CA LEU A 17 -0.18 -3.70 -2.90
C LEU A 17 1.32 -3.47 -3.04
N LEU A 18 1.88 -2.65 -2.17
CA LEU A 18 3.29 -2.24 -2.21
C LEU A 18 4.02 -2.82 -1.01
N THR A 19 5.19 -3.41 -1.22
CA THR A 19 6.06 -3.90 -0.16
C THR A 19 7.37 -3.12 -0.16
N LEU A 20 7.74 -2.56 0.99
CA LEU A 20 8.99 -1.83 1.17
C LEU A 20 10.08 -2.71 1.77
N GLU A 21 11.30 -2.58 1.25
CA GLU A 21 12.52 -3.11 1.88
C GLU A 21 13.34 -2.02 2.57
N THR A 22 13.07 -0.76 2.21
CA THR A 22 13.75 0.44 2.69
C THR A 22 12.73 1.55 2.88
N GLY A 23 13.02 2.51 3.77
CA GLY A 23 12.13 3.63 4.11
C GLY A 23 12.66 5.00 3.68
N ARG A 24 13.10 5.18 2.43
CA ARG A 24 13.55 6.50 1.96
C ARG A 24 12.37 7.47 1.83
N THR A 25 12.64 8.76 2.02
CA THR A 25 11.63 9.82 1.84
C THR A 25 10.98 9.72 0.47
N HIS A 26 9.64 9.73 0.43
CA HIS A 26 8.83 9.65 -0.79
C HIS A 26 9.08 8.41 -1.67
N GLN A 27 9.74 7.36 -1.17
CA GLN A 27 10.21 6.23 -1.99
C GLN A 27 9.12 5.63 -2.88
N ILE A 28 7.93 5.34 -2.32
CA ILE A 28 6.80 4.82 -3.08
C ILE A 28 6.42 5.77 -4.20
N ARG A 29 6.18 7.03 -3.86
CA ARG A 29 5.66 8.08 -4.76
C ARG A 29 6.59 8.26 -5.96
N VAL A 30 7.89 8.35 -5.70
CA VAL A 30 8.91 8.49 -6.74
C VAL A 30 8.97 7.24 -7.61
N HIS A 31 8.98 6.04 -7.02
CA HIS A 31 9.11 4.80 -7.80
C HIS A 31 7.91 4.57 -8.71
N VAL A 32 6.68 4.73 -8.22
CA VAL A 32 5.48 4.51 -9.05
C VAL A 32 5.32 5.59 -10.12
N SER A 33 5.64 6.85 -9.80
CA SER A 33 5.68 7.94 -10.80
C SER A 33 6.74 7.71 -11.88
N ALA A 34 7.94 7.22 -11.51
CA ALA A 34 8.99 6.88 -12.47
C ALA A 34 8.60 5.72 -13.41
N MET A 35 7.66 4.87 -13.00
CA MET A 35 7.06 3.83 -13.85
C MET A 35 5.91 4.34 -14.72
N GLY A 36 5.57 5.64 -14.65
CA GLY A 36 4.44 6.24 -15.37
C GLY A 36 3.11 6.17 -14.64
N HIS A 37 3.08 5.62 -13.42
CA HIS A 37 1.87 5.34 -12.64
C HIS A 37 1.90 6.08 -11.31
N ALA A 38 1.76 7.41 -11.35
CA ALA A 38 1.80 8.22 -10.14
C ALA A 38 0.64 7.88 -9.18
N VAL A 39 0.88 8.04 -7.87
CA VAL A 39 -0.17 7.87 -6.86
C VAL A 39 -1.31 8.85 -7.13
N ALA A 40 -2.54 8.36 -7.11
CA ALA A 40 -3.74 9.17 -7.28
C ALA A 40 -3.83 10.22 -6.15
N GLY A 41 -4.05 11.48 -6.54
CA GLY A 41 -4.14 12.61 -5.61
C GLY A 41 -2.79 13.05 -5.05
N ASP A 42 -1.67 12.61 -5.62
CA ASP A 42 -0.34 13.08 -5.27
C ASP A 42 -0.09 14.49 -5.84
N PRO A 43 0.10 15.52 -5.00
CA PRO A 43 0.25 16.90 -5.45
C PRO A 43 1.63 17.22 -6.04
N LEU A 44 2.62 16.34 -5.90
CA LEU A 44 4.00 16.58 -6.37
C LEU A 44 4.35 15.75 -7.61
N TYR A 45 3.95 14.49 -7.64
CA TYR A 45 4.34 13.54 -8.69
C TYR A 45 3.18 13.08 -9.58
N GLY A 46 1.94 13.44 -9.21
CA GLY A 46 0.73 13.13 -9.96
C GLY A 46 0.23 14.31 -10.79
N PRO A 47 -0.74 14.07 -11.69
CA PRO A 47 -1.39 15.15 -12.43
C PRO A 47 -2.24 16.04 -11.50
N PRO A 48 -2.48 17.30 -11.89
CA PRO A 48 -3.30 18.23 -11.11
C PRO A 48 -4.77 17.79 -11.03
N SER A 49 -5.23 17.00 -11.99
CA SER A 49 -6.54 16.34 -11.98
C SER A 49 -6.45 15.01 -11.22
N GLY A 50 -6.57 15.07 -9.90
CA GLY A 50 -6.62 13.91 -9.02
C GLY A 50 -7.89 13.87 -8.17
N PRO A 51 -8.17 12.77 -7.46
CA PRO A 51 -9.28 12.70 -6.53
C PRO A 51 -9.15 13.75 -5.41
N ASN A 52 -10.28 14.35 -5.02
CA ASN A 52 -10.36 15.33 -3.94
C ASN A 52 -10.13 14.74 -2.54
N SER A 53 -10.05 13.41 -2.43
CA SER A 53 -9.77 12.68 -1.19
C SER A 53 -8.30 12.75 -0.76
N GLY A 54 -7.46 13.46 -1.51
CA GLY A 54 -6.03 13.58 -1.26
C GLY A 54 -5.25 12.37 -1.76
N GLN A 55 -4.05 12.20 -1.22
CA GLN A 55 -3.15 11.14 -1.64
C GLN A 55 -3.69 9.76 -1.24
N LEU A 56 -4.01 8.93 -2.23
CA LEU A 56 -4.49 7.56 -2.04
C LEU A 56 -3.34 6.56 -1.81
N LEU A 57 -2.57 6.81 -0.76
CA LEU A 57 -1.51 5.92 -0.25
C LEU A 57 -1.72 5.63 1.24
N HIS A 58 -2.00 4.38 1.60
CA HIS A 58 -2.30 3.97 2.97
C HIS A 58 -1.36 2.88 3.46
N ALA A 59 -0.70 3.12 4.60
CA ALA A 59 0.09 2.10 5.27
C ALA A 59 -0.85 1.08 5.94
N MET A 60 -0.98 -0.10 5.34
CA MET A 60 -1.86 -1.17 5.83
C MET A 60 -1.23 -1.95 6.97
N ARG A 61 0.09 -2.12 6.94
CA ARG A 61 0.83 -2.94 7.90
C ARG A 61 2.16 -2.33 8.29
N LEU A 62 2.51 -2.46 9.56
CA LEU A 62 3.81 -2.12 10.10
C LEU A 62 4.26 -3.23 11.06
N SER A 63 5.47 -3.74 10.84
CA SER A 63 6.06 -4.76 11.71
C SER A 63 7.52 -4.43 12.00
N PHE A 64 7.92 -4.55 13.26
CA PHE A 64 9.28 -4.28 13.72
C PHE A 64 9.55 -4.95 15.08
N PRO A 65 10.81 -5.25 15.44
CA PRO A 65 11.14 -5.77 16.76
C PRO A 65 10.92 -4.70 17.84
N HIS A 66 10.33 -5.09 18.97
CA HIS A 66 10.15 -4.21 20.12
C HIS A 66 11.52 -3.71 20.60
N PRO A 67 11.70 -2.39 20.80
CA PRO A 67 13.02 -1.79 21.00
C PRO A 67 13.74 -2.26 22.27
N LEU A 68 13.00 -2.74 23.27
CA LEU A 68 13.57 -3.22 24.54
C LEU A 68 13.66 -4.75 24.64
N THR A 69 12.73 -5.47 24.02
CA THR A 69 12.59 -6.92 24.22
C THR A 69 12.99 -7.72 22.98
N GLY A 70 13.08 -7.09 21.82
CA GLY A 70 13.33 -7.77 20.54
C GLY A 70 12.11 -8.54 20.00
N GLU A 71 11.07 -8.72 20.81
CA GLU A 71 9.85 -9.42 20.43
C GLU A 71 9.15 -8.75 19.23
N PRO A 72 8.62 -9.51 18.27
CA PRO A 72 7.98 -8.94 17.09
C PRO A 72 6.72 -8.15 17.47
N LEU A 73 6.65 -6.89 17.03
CA LEU A 73 5.42 -6.11 17.04
C LEU A 73 4.81 -6.07 15.64
N CYS A 74 3.50 -6.19 15.57
CA CYS A 74 2.74 -6.09 14.33
C CYS A 74 1.50 -5.21 14.53
N PHE A 75 1.34 -4.23 13.66
CA PHE A 75 0.21 -3.32 13.61
C PHE A 75 -0.41 -3.37 12.23
N TRP A 76 -1.74 -3.33 12.16
CA TRP A 76 -2.45 -3.28 10.89
C TRP A 76 -3.70 -2.40 10.97
N ARG A 77 -4.05 -1.79 9.84
CA ARG A 77 -5.28 -1.01 9.66
C ARG A 77 -5.78 -1.11 8.23
N PHE A 78 -7.07 -1.37 8.07
CA PHE A 78 -7.72 -1.24 6.77
C PHE A 78 -7.69 0.21 6.28
N PRO A 79 -7.66 0.42 4.95
CA PRO A 79 -7.85 1.75 4.38
C PRO A 79 -9.19 2.36 4.78
N PRO A 80 -9.34 3.69 4.69
CA PRO A 80 -10.61 4.38 4.87
C PRO A 80 -11.74 3.72 4.08
N ARG A 81 -12.97 3.76 4.62
CA ARG A 81 -14.14 3.17 3.96
C ARG A 81 -14.34 3.75 2.55
N ASP A 82 -14.18 5.06 2.42
CA ASP A 82 -14.38 5.81 1.18
C ASP A 82 -13.42 5.40 0.05
N TRP A 83 -12.38 4.61 0.32
CA TRP A 83 -11.48 4.05 -0.70
C TRP A 83 -12.00 2.72 -1.27
N ARG A 84 -12.81 1.99 -0.51
CA ARG A 84 -13.42 0.72 -0.97
C ARG A 84 -14.50 0.97 -2.01
N ASP A 85 -15.15 2.13 -1.92
CA ASP A 85 -16.15 2.60 -2.87
C ASP A 85 -15.53 3.46 -3.98
N PHE A 86 -14.19 3.53 -4.05
CA PHE A 86 -13.50 4.30 -5.08
C PHE A 86 -13.82 3.69 -6.46
N PRO A 87 -14.37 4.49 -7.40
CA PRO A 87 -14.87 3.96 -8.65
C PRO A 87 -13.71 3.57 -9.56
N LEU A 88 -13.36 2.29 -9.56
CA LEU A 88 -12.64 1.71 -10.69
C LEU A 88 -13.63 1.58 -11.84
N SER A 89 -13.44 2.35 -12.91
CA SER A 89 -14.32 2.27 -14.08
C SER A 89 -14.33 0.84 -14.64
N GLY A 90 -15.51 0.37 -15.08
CA GLY A 90 -15.74 -1.00 -15.55
C GLY A 90 -16.46 -1.94 -14.58
N GLY A 91 -16.97 -1.44 -13.43
CA GLY A 91 -17.88 -2.18 -12.55
C GLY A 91 -17.24 -3.31 -11.73
N ARG A 92 -15.90 -3.39 -11.70
CA ARG A 92 -15.19 -4.33 -10.83
C ARG A 92 -14.99 -3.69 -9.46
N ASN A 93 -15.79 -4.10 -8.48
CA ASN A 93 -15.56 -3.75 -7.09
C ASN A 93 -14.20 -4.30 -6.64
N VAL A 94 -13.36 -3.45 -6.04
CA VAL A 94 -12.11 -3.88 -5.42
C VAL A 94 -12.46 -4.62 -4.13
N GLN A 95 -12.57 -5.94 -4.22
CA GLN A 95 -12.67 -6.79 -3.04
C GLN A 95 -11.27 -7.00 -2.50
N ILE A 96 -10.76 -6.04 -1.71
CA ILE A 96 -9.54 -6.24 -0.92
C ILE A 96 -9.91 -7.20 0.20
N THR A 97 -9.55 -8.48 0.06
CA THR A 97 -9.80 -9.47 1.10
C THR A 97 -8.66 -9.50 2.10
N ASN A 98 -8.89 -10.10 3.26
CA ASN A 98 -7.82 -10.37 4.22
C ASN A 98 -6.70 -11.23 3.62
N GLN A 99 -7.01 -12.10 2.65
CA GLN A 99 -6.03 -13.01 2.06
C GLN A 99 -5.10 -12.30 1.06
N ASP A 100 -5.56 -11.19 0.47
CA ASP A 100 -4.75 -10.34 -0.41
C ASP A 100 -3.77 -9.47 0.39
N VAL A 101 -4.05 -9.26 1.67
CA VAL A 101 -3.36 -8.31 2.55
C VAL A 101 -2.51 -9.02 3.61
N PHE A 102 -2.97 -10.18 4.05
CA PHE A 102 -2.37 -11.02 5.06
C PHE A 102 -2.13 -12.40 4.46
N GLY A 103 -0.85 -12.77 4.32
CA GLY A 103 -0.47 -14.15 4.05
C GLY A 103 -0.83 -15.07 5.22
N PRO A 104 -0.74 -16.40 5.04
CA PRO A 104 -1.08 -17.38 6.07
C PRO A 104 -0.29 -17.19 7.38
N ASP A 105 0.94 -16.65 7.32
CA ASP A 105 1.81 -16.38 8.47
C ASP A 105 1.54 -15.00 9.13
N ASP A 106 0.73 -14.15 8.50
CA ASP A 106 0.52 -12.76 8.94
C ASP A 106 -0.59 -12.62 9.99
N LEU A 107 -1.46 -13.63 10.14
CA LEU A 107 -2.56 -13.62 11.11
C LEU A 107 -2.13 -13.93 12.55
N SER A 108 -0.93 -14.49 12.75
CA SER A 108 -0.41 -14.90 14.07
C SER A 108 0.98 -14.34 14.41
N CYS A 109 1.63 -13.61 13.50
CA CYS A 109 2.96 -13.01 13.64
C CYS A 109 4.04 -13.91 14.32
N PRO A 110 4.66 -14.83 13.55
CA PRO A 110 6.11 -15.08 13.69
C PRO A 110 6.74 -15.41 12.31
N SER A 111 7.74 -14.71 11.76
CA SER A 111 9.12 -14.66 12.22
C SER A 111 9.81 -13.47 11.52
N LEU A 112 9.93 -12.35 12.24
CA LEU A 112 10.75 -11.24 11.78
C LEU A 112 12.23 -11.67 11.90
N GLY A 113 12.82 -12.11 10.79
CA GLY A 113 14.28 -12.08 10.65
C GLY A 113 14.79 -10.66 10.94
N THR A 114 15.99 -10.56 11.52
CA THR A 114 16.54 -9.45 12.31
C THR A 114 16.58 -8.05 11.62
N ARG A 115 16.09 -7.86 10.40
CA ARG A 115 16.14 -6.56 9.68
C ARG A 115 14.96 -6.27 8.74
N THR A 116 13.78 -6.89 8.90
CA THR A 116 12.70 -6.71 7.91
C THR A 116 11.65 -5.70 8.35
N PHE A 117 11.68 -4.48 7.81
CA PHE A 117 10.56 -3.55 7.88
C PHE A 117 9.57 -3.89 6.78
N LEU A 118 8.68 -4.85 7.02
CA LEU A 118 7.68 -5.25 6.02
C LEU A 118 6.48 -4.30 6.10
N THR A 119 6.59 -3.15 5.43
CA THR A 119 5.48 -2.22 5.26
C THR A 119 4.69 -2.60 4.02
N HIS A 120 3.45 -3.04 4.22
CA HIS A 120 2.48 -3.12 3.13
C HIS A 120 1.74 -1.79 3.02
N ALA A 121 1.72 -1.20 1.83
CA ALA A 121 0.91 -0.03 1.54
C ALA A 121 -0.06 -0.31 0.38
N LEU A 122 -1.28 0.22 0.49
CA LEU A 122 -2.24 0.25 -0.60
C LEU A 122 -2.09 1.57 -1.34
N GLY A 123 -1.82 1.51 -2.64
CA GLY A 123 -1.75 2.69 -3.50
C GLY A 123 -2.74 2.58 -4.65
N PHE A 124 -3.52 3.63 -4.89
CA PHE A 124 -4.19 3.80 -6.17
C PHE A 124 -3.25 4.58 -7.08
N VAL A 125 -3.02 4.08 -8.29
CA VAL A 125 -2.17 4.73 -9.28
C VAL A 125 -2.94 4.97 -10.58
N LEU A 126 -2.59 6.03 -11.29
CA LEU A 126 -3.15 6.41 -12.59
C LEU A 126 -2.56 5.57 -13.74
#